data_AF-A0A7S1XC73-F1
#
_entry.id   AF-A0A7S1XC73-F1
#
_cell.length_a   1.000
_cell.length_b   1.000
_cell.length_c   1.000
_cell.angle_alpha   90.00
_cell.angle_beta   90.00
_cell.angle_gamma   90.00
#
_symmetry.space_group_name_H-M   'P 1'
#
loop_
_entity.id
_entity.type
_entity.pdbx_description
1 polymer ?
#
loop_
_entity_poly.entity_id
_entity_poly.type
_entity_poly.pdbx_seq_one_letter_code
_entity_poly.pdbx_strand_id
1 'polypeptide(L)'
;MLRIRSDVHRYDHSRLRFFIPLYWAVLVTGWVWFIVCDPENTSPSERVGLDQTWERRNSSQNARIAYFIQVSNASVLHLNRLIRRIHHTENVYAVHVDAKADEAAVRDGIRALRNGPAGSMYQNVYFMEAEAVSYPGVTMVLNTIRGMEFLLERSQKWDYFINLSGHDYPMISVENQMHILGTSKILDR
;
A
#
# COMPACT_ATOMS: atom_id res chain seq x y z
N MET A 1 26.56 -29.23 -12.88
CA MET A 1 26.43 -30.48 -12.10
C MET A 1 25.83 -30.13 -10.74
N LEU A 2 24.52 -30.25 -10.61
CA LEU A 2 23.75 -30.34 -9.37
C LEU A 2 22.36 -30.88 -9.77
N ARG A 3 22.06 -32.09 -9.33
CA ARG A 3 20.97 -32.96 -9.79
C ARG A 3 19.97 -33.06 -8.65
N ILE A 4 18.80 -32.45 -8.80
CA ILE A 4 17.69 -32.61 -7.85
C ILE A 4 16.74 -33.65 -8.45
N ARG A 5 16.59 -34.77 -7.73
CA ARG A 5 15.72 -35.90 -8.06
C ARG A 5 14.25 -35.51 -7.93
N SER A 6 13.48 -35.85 -8.95
CA SER A 6 12.03 -35.94 -8.96
C SER A 6 11.60 -37.27 -8.32
N ASP A 7 10.84 -37.25 -7.23
CA ASP A 7 10.12 -38.43 -6.74
C ASP A 7 8.61 -38.16 -6.77
N VAL A 8 8.01 -38.65 -7.86
CA VAL A 8 6.57 -38.75 -8.07
C VAL A 8 6.11 -40.04 -7.38
N HIS A 9 5.44 -39.92 -6.24
CA HIS A 9 4.83 -41.08 -5.59
C HIS A 9 3.49 -41.40 -6.26
N ARG A 10 3.48 -42.54 -6.94
CA ARG A 10 2.35 -43.17 -7.64
C ARG A 10 1.35 -43.69 -6.59
N TYR A 11 0.08 -43.28 -6.68
CA TYR A 11 -0.99 -43.74 -5.78
C TYR A 11 -1.70 -44.96 -6.38
N ASP A 12 -1.82 -46.03 -5.61
CA ASP A 12 -2.40 -47.31 -6.00
C ASP A 12 -3.93 -47.28 -5.83
N HIS A 13 -4.64 -47.63 -6.90
CA HIS A 13 -6.09 -47.75 -6.96
C HIS A 13 -6.50 -49.22 -6.84
N SER A 14 -6.68 -49.73 -5.63
CA SER A 14 -7.64 -50.84 -5.43
C SER A 14 -8.10 -51.02 -3.99
N ARG A 15 -9.43 -50.98 -3.83
CA ARG A 15 -10.28 -51.52 -2.75
C ARG A 15 -10.35 -50.75 -1.43
N LEU A 16 -11.45 -49.99 -1.29
CA LEU A 16 -12.50 -50.32 -0.32
C LEU A 16 -13.78 -49.57 -0.70
N ARG A 17 -14.78 -50.35 -1.13
CA ARG A 17 -16.14 -49.89 -1.43
C ARG A 17 -16.88 -49.72 -0.11
N PHE A 18 -17.20 -48.49 0.27
CA PHE A 18 -18.23 -48.21 1.26
C PHE A 18 -19.41 -47.54 0.55
N PHE A 19 -20.45 -48.34 0.33
CA PHE A 19 -21.77 -47.90 -0.10
C PHE A 19 -22.43 -47.18 1.09
N ILE A 20 -22.59 -45.87 1.01
CA ILE A 20 -23.44 -45.10 1.93
C ILE A 20 -24.66 -44.64 1.12
N PRO A 21 -25.89 -45.05 1.49
CA PRO A 21 -27.08 -44.69 0.74
C PRO A 21 -27.36 -43.18 0.88
N LEU A 22 -27.47 -42.53 -0.28
CA LEU A 22 -27.71 -41.11 -0.49
C LEU A 22 -29.16 -40.72 -0.15
N TYR A 23 -29.63 -40.95 1.07
CA TYR A 23 -30.98 -40.51 1.50
C TYR A 23 -31.10 -40.01 2.94
N TRP A 24 -29.98 -39.88 3.68
CA TRP A 24 -30.02 -39.47 5.10
C TRP A 24 -29.35 -38.13 5.45
N ALA A 25 -28.97 -37.30 4.45
CA ALA A 25 -28.29 -36.03 4.70
C ALA A 25 -29.11 -34.76 4.38
N VAL A 26 -30.39 -34.88 4.01
CA VAL A 26 -31.20 -33.72 3.55
C VAL A 26 -32.13 -33.14 4.62
N LEU A 27 -32.25 -33.73 5.82
CA LEU A 27 -33.24 -33.26 6.81
C LEU A 27 -32.69 -32.64 8.10
N VAL A 28 -31.36 -32.46 8.26
CA VAL A 28 -30.81 -31.83 9.48
C VAL A 28 -30.08 -30.51 9.21
N THR A 29 -29.76 -30.16 7.97
CA THR A 29 -29.08 -28.88 7.66
C THR A 29 -30.01 -27.75 7.26
N GLY A 30 -31.27 -28.04 6.92
CA GLY A 30 -32.25 -27.01 6.50
C GLY A 30 -32.83 -26.17 7.64
N TRP A 31 -33.00 -26.77 8.82
CA TRP A 31 -33.65 -26.09 9.95
C TRP A 31 -32.70 -25.22 10.78
N VAL A 32 -31.41 -25.57 10.83
CA VAL A 32 -30.41 -24.76 11.55
C VAL A 32 -30.05 -23.48 10.78
N TRP A 33 -30.09 -23.53 9.45
CA TRP A 33 -29.80 -22.35 8.62
C TRP A 33 -30.94 -21.31 8.63
N PHE A 34 -32.19 -21.75 8.79
CA PHE A 34 -33.36 -20.85 8.88
C PHE A 34 -33.49 -20.13 10.23
N ILE A 35 -32.84 -20.62 11.30
CA ILE A 35 -32.84 -19.94 12.61
C ILE A 35 -31.66 -18.94 12.73
N VAL A 36 -30.60 -19.12 11.96
CA VAL A 36 -29.39 -18.27 12.02
C VAL A 36 -29.40 -17.12 11.00
N CYS A 37 -30.24 -17.18 9.96
CA CYS A 37 -30.32 -16.15 8.92
C CYS A 37 -31.72 -15.53 8.76
N ASP A 38 -32.37 -15.17 9.87
CA ASP A 38 -33.53 -14.28 9.84
C ASP A 38 -33.11 -12.83 10.15
N PRO A 39 -33.01 -11.95 9.14
CA PRO A 39 -32.63 -10.56 9.33
C PRO A 39 -33.77 -9.72 9.95
N GLU A 40 -34.90 -10.29 10.38
CA GLU A 40 -35.95 -9.57 11.12
C GLU A 40 -35.88 -9.75 12.64
N ASN A 41 -35.18 -10.77 13.17
CA ASN A 41 -35.20 -11.07 14.60
C ASN A 41 -34.05 -10.43 15.42
N THR A 42 -33.13 -9.71 14.77
CA THR A 42 -32.08 -8.96 15.48
C THR A 42 -32.66 -7.67 16.05
N SER A 43 -32.54 -7.46 17.37
CA SER A 43 -33.10 -6.28 18.03
C SER A 43 -32.48 -4.99 17.48
N PRO A 44 -33.21 -3.87 17.42
CA PRO A 44 -32.67 -2.60 16.91
C PRO A 44 -31.40 -2.14 17.65
N SER A 45 -31.30 -2.42 18.95
CA SER A 45 -30.10 -2.14 19.76
C SER A 45 -28.89 -2.99 19.39
N GLU A 46 -29.10 -4.24 18.98
CA GLU A 46 -28.00 -5.11 18.51
C GLU A 46 -27.57 -4.76 17.09
N ARG A 47 -28.49 -4.33 16.22
CA ARG A 47 -28.12 -3.79 14.89
C ARG A 47 -27.36 -2.49 15.01
N VAL A 48 -27.84 -1.56 15.84
CA VAL A 48 -27.12 -0.31 16.13
C VAL A 48 -25.78 -0.60 16.83
N GLY A 49 -25.71 -1.63 17.68
CA GLY A 49 -24.47 -2.07 18.32
C GLY A 49 -23.48 -2.73 17.35
N LEU A 50 -23.95 -3.56 16.42
CA LEU A 50 -23.12 -4.12 15.35
C LEU A 50 -22.70 -3.03 14.37
N ASP A 51 -23.58 -2.06 14.10
CA ASP A 51 -23.30 -0.93 13.24
C ASP A 51 -22.22 -0.02 13.79
N GLN A 52 -22.40 0.38 15.04
CA GLN A 52 -21.40 1.15 15.75
C GLN A 52 -20.12 0.36 16.02
N THR A 53 -20.16 -0.98 16.17
CA THR A 53 -18.95 -1.78 16.40
C THR A 53 -18.23 -2.18 15.11
N TRP A 54 -18.89 -2.23 13.94
CA TRP A 54 -18.21 -2.29 12.65
C TRP A 54 -17.64 -0.92 12.28
N GLU A 55 -18.37 0.18 12.51
CA GLU A 55 -17.85 1.53 12.34
C GLU A 55 -16.65 1.76 13.24
N ARG A 56 -16.73 1.37 14.52
CA ARG A 56 -15.66 1.56 15.52
C ARG A 56 -14.47 0.61 15.36
N ARG A 57 -14.62 -0.55 14.71
CA ARG A 57 -13.49 -1.40 14.28
C ARG A 57 -12.81 -0.87 13.02
N ASN A 58 -13.57 -0.22 12.14
CA ASN A 58 -13.10 0.27 10.85
C ASN A 58 -12.70 1.76 10.84
N SER A 59 -12.97 2.51 11.91
CA SER A 59 -12.74 3.96 11.99
C SER A 59 -11.34 4.40 12.42
N SER A 60 -10.33 3.53 12.45
CA SER A 60 -9.06 3.90 13.11
C SER A 60 -7.75 3.47 12.47
N GLN A 61 -7.70 3.09 11.18
CA GLN A 61 -6.40 2.86 10.54
C GLN A 61 -6.30 3.67 9.26
N ASN A 62 -5.88 4.93 9.41
CA ASN A 62 -5.30 5.68 8.32
C ASN A 62 -4.15 4.84 7.73
N ALA A 63 -4.19 4.62 6.41
CA ALA A 63 -3.12 3.92 5.72
C ALA A 63 -1.84 4.75 5.76
N ARG A 64 -0.72 4.09 6.01
CA ARG A 64 0.60 4.72 5.91
C ARG A 64 1.13 4.58 4.50
N ILE A 65 1.61 5.68 3.93
CA ILE A 65 1.96 5.75 2.52
C ILE A 65 3.47 5.99 2.39
N ALA A 66 4.10 5.22 1.51
CA ALA A 66 5.43 5.46 1.01
C ALA A 66 5.36 6.14 -0.35
N TYR A 67 5.83 7.38 -0.41
CA TYR A 67 5.90 8.14 -1.66
C TYR A 67 7.29 8.05 -2.25
N PHE A 68 7.36 7.63 -3.52
CA PHE A 68 8.55 7.74 -4.33
C PHE A 68 8.36 8.90 -5.31
N ILE A 69 9.26 9.89 -5.27
CA ILE A 69 9.14 11.14 -6.04
C ILE A 69 10.31 11.23 -7.01
N GLN A 70 10.03 11.19 -8.30
CA GLN A 70 11.01 11.31 -9.38
C GLN A 70 11.07 12.76 -9.88
N VAL A 71 12.23 13.39 -9.74
CA VAL A 71 12.44 14.80 -10.04
C VAL A 71 13.45 14.96 -11.15
N SER A 72 13.11 15.77 -12.15
CA SER A 72 14.03 16.21 -13.21
C SER A 72 14.43 17.67 -13.01
N ASN A 73 15.35 18.17 -13.84
CA ASN A 73 15.75 19.58 -13.84
C ASN A 73 14.55 20.54 -13.95
N ALA A 74 13.57 20.20 -14.79
CA ALA A 74 12.38 21.03 -15.03
C ALA A 74 11.43 21.09 -13.83
N SER A 75 11.45 20.08 -12.95
CA SER A 75 10.51 19.94 -11.84
C SER A 75 11.12 20.20 -10.46
N VAL A 76 12.42 20.45 -10.37
CA VAL A 76 13.14 20.58 -9.09
C VAL A 76 12.61 21.73 -8.23
N LEU A 77 12.18 22.82 -8.86
CA LEU A 77 11.58 23.97 -8.18
C LEU A 77 10.17 23.66 -7.63
N HIS A 78 9.45 22.71 -8.22
CA HIS A 78 8.11 22.32 -7.77
C HIS A 78 8.14 21.35 -6.59
N LEU A 79 9.27 20.68 -6.34
CA LEU A 79 9.42 19.67 -5.29
C LEU A 79 9.00 20.19 -3.91
N ASN A 80 9.43 21.40 -3.52
CA ASN A 80 9.09 21.97 -2.21
C ASN A 80 7.58 22.20 -2.07
N ARG A 81 6.93 22.67 -3.14
CA ARG A 81 5.46 22.85 -3.17
C ARG A 81 4.75 21.51 -3.05
N LEU A 82 5.22 20.49 -3.77
CA LEU A 82 4.64 19.15 -3.72
C LEU A 82 4.75 18.55 -2.31
N ILE A 83 5.97 18.49 -1.75
CA ILE A 83 6.19 17.90 -0.42
C ILE A 83 5.33 18.60 0.63
N ARG A 84 5.28 19.94 0.65
CA ARG A 84 4.40 20.68 1.58
C ARG A 84 2.94 20.26 1.51
N ARG A 85 2.47 19.82 0.34
CA ARG A 85 1.07 19.45 0.14
C ARG A 85 0.78 18.00 0.53
N ILE A 86 1.74 17.09 0.34
CA ILE A 86 1.58 15.66 0.63
C ILE A 86 2.21 15.21 1.95
N HIS A 87 2.88 16.11 2.68
CA HIS A 87 3.63 15.75 3.89
C HIS A 87 2.70 15.37 5.04
N HIS A 88 3.00 14.23 5.67
CA HIS A 88 2.42 13.77 6.92
C HIS A 88 3.51 13.02 7.71
N THR A 89 3.47 13.07 9.03
CA THR A 89 4.52 12.51 9.90
C THR A 89 4.58 10.98 9.90
N GLU A 90 3.46 10.32 9.63
CA GLU A 90 3.37 8.84 9.56
C GLU A 90 3.76 8.25 8.19
N ASN A 91 3.93 9.11 7.18
CA ASN A 91 4.32 8.70 5.84
C ASN A 91 5.84 8.73 5.69
N VAL A 92 6.35 8.12 4.62
CA VAL A 92 7.77 8.13 4.29
C VAL A 92 7.96 8.55 2.83
N TYR A 93 9.00 9.35 2.57
CA TYR A 93 9.23 9.93 1.26
C TYR A 93 10.65 9.63 0.80
N ALA A 94 10.79 9.09 -0.40
CA ALA A 94 12.06 8.96 -1.10
C ALA A 94 12.03 9.84 -2.34
N VAL A 95 12.99 10.74 -2.44
CA VAL A 95 13.15 11.67 -3.56
C VAL A 95 14.35 11.23 -4.38
N HIS A 96 14.10 10.86 -5.62
CA HIS A 96 15.12 10.64 -6.63
C HIS A 96 15.21 11.86 -7.53
N VAL A 97 16.42 12.35 -7.76
CA VAL A 97 16.70 13.43 -8.70
C VAL A 97 17.53 12.86 -9.84
N ASP A 98 17.09 13.07 -11.07
CA ASP A 98 17.82 12.62 -12.26
C ASP A 98 19.23 13.23 -12.27
N ALA A 99 20.24 12.40 -12.53
CA ALA A 99 21.64 12.83 -12.63
C ALA A 99 21.87 13.90 -13.72
N LYS A 100 20.94 14.07 -14.66
CA LYS A 100 20.97 15.13 -15.67
C LYS A 100 20.52 16.50 -15.16
N ALA A 101 20.04 16.59 -13.91
CA ALA A 101 19.61 17.85 -13.32
C ALA A 101 20.79 18.76 -12.97
N ASP A 102 20.56 20.06 -13.03
CA ASP A 102 21.58 21.05 -12.65
C ASP A 102 21.89 20.97 -11.15
N GLU A 103 23.15 20.74 -10.79
CA GLU A 103 23.54 20.53 -9.39
C GLU A 103 23.23 21.74 -8.50
N ALA A 104 23.32 22.97 -9.03
CA ALA A 104 23.02 24.17 -8.27
C ALA A 104 21.52 24.25 -7.95
N ALA A 105 20.66 24.06 -8.96
CA ALA A 105 19.21 24.03 -8.78
C ALA A 105 18.76 22.93 -7.80
N VAL A 106 19.37 21.74 -7.86
CA VAL A 106 19.09 20.64 -6.92
C VAL A 106 19.50 21.01 -5.50
N ARG A 107 20.70 21.56 -5.33
CA ARG A 107 21.21 21.98 -4.01
C ARG A 107 20.32 23.06 -3.40
N ASP A 108 19.88 24.03 -4.19
CA ASP A 108 19.00 25.10 -3.74
C ASP A 108 17.60 24.57 -3.39
N GLY A 109 17.06 23.65 -4.19
CA GLY A 109 15.79 22.97 -3.89
C GLY A 109 15.84 22.21 -2.56
N ILE A 110 16.90 21.43 -2.34
CA ILE A 110 17.12 20.69 -1.08
C ILE A 110 17.29 21.67 0.09
N ARG A 111 18.07 22.73 -0.09
CA ARG A 111 18.29 23.76 0.93
C ARG A 111 16.99 24.46 1.30
N ALA A 112 16.16 24.80 0.32
CA ALA A 112 14.86 25.44 0.53
C ALA A 112 13.87 24.53 1.26
N LEU A 113 13.97 23.20 1.07
CA LEU A 113 13.18 22.23 1.81
C LEU A 113 13.66 22.12 3.27
N ARG A 114 14.97 21.92 3.49
CA ARG A 114 15.54 21.65 4.83
C ARG A 114 15.70 22.89 5.72
N ASN A 115 15.93 24.06 5.14
CA ASN A 115 16.18 25.30 5.89
C ASN A 115 14.97 26.25 5.88
N GLY A 116 13.85 25.83 5.28
CA GLY A 116 12.62 26.59 5.35
C GLY A 116 12.02 26.58 6.78
N PRO A 117 10.96 27.37 7.02
CA PRO A 117 10.30 27.43 8.33
C PRO A 117 9.80 26.08 8.85
N ALA A 118 9.53 25.13 7.94
CA ALA A 118 9.06 23.78 8.22
C ALA A 118 10.17 22.72 8.13
N GLY A 119 11.44 23.11 7.99
CA GLY A 119 12.55 22.21 7.71
C GLY A 119 12.74 21.07 8.71
N SER A 120 12.51 21.32 10.00
CA SER A 120 12.56 20.32 11.06
C SER A 120 11.44 19.26 10.97
N MET A 121 10.37 19.53 10.21
CA MET A 121 9.25 18.61 10.02
C MET A 121 9.52 17.55 8.96
N TYR A 122 10.51 17.75 8.08
CA TYR A 122 10.80 16.86 6.94
C TYR A 122 11.85 15.78 7.24
N GLN A 123 11.89 15.27 8.48
CA GLN A 123 12.85 14.22 8.90
C GLN A 123 12.58 12.87 8.22
N ASN A 124 11.35 12.64 7.76
CA ASN A 124 10.89 11.45 7.05
C ASN A 124 11.02 11.59 5.51
N VAL A 125 11.71 12.62 5.03
CA VAL A 125 12.03 12.84 3.61
C VAL A 125 13.50 12.52 3.37
N TYR A 126 13.74 11.54 2.52
CA TYR A 126 15.06 11.05 2.19
C TYR A 126 15.38 11.32 0.72
N PHE A 127 16.62 11.72 0.44
CA PHE A 127 17.13 11.89 -0.92
C PHE A 127 17.96 10.66 -1.30
N MET A 128 17.64 10.08 -2.44
CA MET A 128 18.38 8.96 -3.02
C MET A 128 19.59 9.46 -3.82
N GLU A 129 20.51 8.54 -4.11
CA GLU A 129 21.61 8.82 -5.03
C GLU A 129 21.06 9.14 -6.43
N ALA A 130 21.68 10.11 -7.10
CA ALA A 130 21.25 10.55 -8.41
C ALA A 130 21.63 9.49 -9.47
N GLU A 131 20.64 9.05 -10.24
CA GLU A 131 20.84 8.10 -11.34
C GLU A 131 20.27 8.67 -12.63
N ALA A 132 20.95 8.42 -13.76
CA ALA A 132 20.47 8.84 -15.07
C ALA A 132 19.30 7.96 -15.51
N VAL A 133 18.10 8.54 -15.52
CA VAL A 133 16.89 7.84 -15.96
C VAL A 133 16.63 8.15 -17.43
N SER A 134 16.18 7.13 -18.18
CA SER A 134 15.75 7.27 -19.56
C SER A 134 14.29 6.83 -19.65
N TYR A 135 13.40 7.76 -19.98
CA TYR A 135 11.94 7.55 -20.01
C TYR A 135 11.47 6.40 -20.94
N PRO A 136 12.07 6.16 -22.13
CA PRO A 136 11.74 4.99 -22.94
C PRO A 136 12.53 3.71 -22.55
N GLY A 137 13.35 3.75 -21.50
CA GLY A 137 14.27 2.68 -21.15
C GLY A 137 13.86 1.86 -19.93
N VAL A 138 14.45 0.68 -19.81
CA VAL A 138 14.35 -0.20 -18.62
C VAL A 138 14.82 0.51 -17.34
N THR A 139 15.66 1.54 -17.48
CA THR A 139 16.17 2.33 -16.36
C THR A 139 15.07 3.02 -15.55
N MET A 140 13.94 3.39 -16.17
CA MET A 140 12.81 3.96 -15.42
C MET A 140 12.20 2.95 -14.45
N VAL A 141 11.99 1.71 -14.91
CA VAL A 141 11.45 0.63 -14.06
C VAL A 141 12.44 0.26 -12.96
N LEU A 142 13.73 0.14 -13.29
CA LEU A 142 14.78 -0.13 -12.31
C LEU A 142 14.85 0.97 -11.24
N ASN A 143 14.70 2.23 -11.62
CA ASN A 143 14.68 3.34 -10.68
C ASN A 143 13.49 3.23 -9.71
N THR A 144 12.31 2.85 -10.19
CA THR A 144 11.14 2.61 -9.32
C THR A 144 11.38 1.44 -8.35
N ILE A 145 11.96 0.33 -8.82
CA ILE A 145 12.29 -0.83 -7.96
C ILE A 145 13.31 -0.43 -6.89
N ARG A 146 14.36 0.31 -7.27
CA ARG A 146 15.33 0.88 -6.31
C ARG A 146 14.67 1.81 -5.31
N GLY A 147 13.69 2.60 -5.74
CA GLY A 147 12.88 3.43 -4.86
C GLY A 147 12.12 2.60 -3.81
N MET A 148 11.50 1.49 -4.24
CA MET A 148 10.83 0.56 -3.32
C MET A 148 11.81 -0.06 -2.33
N GLU A 149 12.95 -0.57 -2.80
CA GLU A 149 14.01 -1.14 -1.95
C GLU A 149 14.50 -0.14 -0.90
N PHE A 150 14.85 1.06 -1.35
CA PHE A 150 15.31 2.14 -0.47
C PHE A 150 14.26 2.51 0.59
N LEU A 151 12.98 2.58 0.21
CA LEU A 151 11.90 2.88 1.16
C LEU A 151 11.71 1.76 2.19
N LEU A 152 11.82 0.49 1.78
CA LEU A 152 11.76 -0.67 2.68
C LEU A 152 12.92 -0.70 3.69
N GLU A 153 14.12 -0.27 3.28
CA GLU A 153 15.27 -0.15 4.17
C GLU A 153 15.08 0.94 5.24
N ARG A 154 14.42 2.05 4.89
CA ARG A 154 14.19 3.18 5.81
C ARG A 154 13.04 2.95 6.77
N SER A 155 11.96 2.34 6.30
CA SER A 155 10.77 2.05 7.10
C SER A 155 10.00 0.91 6.48
N GLN A 156 9.69 -0.13 7.26
CA GLN A 156 8.83 -1.23 6.84
C GLN A 156 7.37 -1.03 7.29
N LYS A 157 7.03 0.13 7.85
CA LYS A 157 5.75 0.37 8.54
C LYS A 157 4.70 1.05 7.64
N TRP A 158 4.88 1.03 6.33
CA TRP A 158 3.93 1.59 5.37
C TRP A 158 3.12 0.49 4.69
N ASP A 159 1.94 0.84 4.21
CA ASP A 159 0.94 -0.06 3.64
C ASP A 159 0.84 0.04 2.12
N TYR A 160 1.00 1.26 1.59
CA TYR A 160 0.88 1.54 0.16
C TYR A 160 2.13 2.25 -0.36
N PHE A 161 2.49 1.91 -1.59
CA PHE A 161 3.53 2.58 -2.35
C PHE A 161 2.88 3.43 -3.45
N ILE A 162 3.26 4.71 -3.56
CA ILE A 162 2.79 5.61 -4.60
C ILE A 162 4.01 6.22 -5.31
N ASN A 163 4.08 6.01 -6.62
CA ASN A 163 5.05 6.68 -7.48
C ASN A 163 4.49 8.03 -7.95
N LEU A 164 5.28 9.09 -7.84
CA LEU A 164 4.99 10.44 -8.29
C LEU A 164 6.16 11.00 -9.11
N SER A 165 5.85 11.84 -10.08
CA SER A 165 6.79 12.74 -10.73
C SER A 165 6.75 14.11 -10.07
N GLY A 166 7.80 14.91 -10.24
CA GLY A 166 7.85 16.30 -9.75
C GLY A 166 6.84 17.25 -10.42
N HIS A 167 6.10 16.79 -11.44
CA HIS A 167 5.01 17.53 -12.06
C HIS A 167 3.63 17.17 -11.50
N ASP A 168 3.52 16.06 -10.78
CA ASP A 168 2.24 15.63 -10.20
C ASP A 168 1.84 16.54 -9.04
N TYR A 169 0.53 16.69 -8.86
CA TYR A 169 -0.02 17.48 -7.76
C TYR A 169 -1.32 16.88 -7.24
N PRO A 170 -1.46 16.68 -5.93
CA PRO A 170 -2.63 16.01 -5.37
C PRO A 170 -3.87 16.92 -5.42
N MET A 171 -4.99 16.33 -5.85
CA MET A 171 -6.29 17.01 -5.86
C MET A 171 -7.04 16.90 -4.53
N ILE A 172 -6.64 15.96 -3.67
CA ILE A 172 -7.20 15.73 -2.33
C ILE A 172 -6.11 15.87 -1.27
N SER A 173 -6.50 16.17 -0.02
CA SER A 173 -5.54 16.30 1.09
C SER A 173 -4.88 14.96 1.43
N VAL A 174 -3.71 15.01 2.08
CA VAL A 174 -3.00 13.78 2.49
C VAL A 174 -3.80 12.98 3.50
N GLU A 175 -4.53 13.64 4.40
CA GLU A 175 -5.41 13.00 5.38
C GLU A 175 -6.51 12.20 4.68
N ASN A 176 -7.12 12.77 3.63
CA ASN A 176 -8.14 12.08 2.85
C ASN A 176 -7.56 10.91 2.07
N GLN A 177 -6.34 11.04 1.52
CA GLN A 177 -5.65 9.91 0.86
C GLN A 177 -5.45 8.75 1.84
N MET A 178 -4.90 9.04 3.01
CA MET A 178 -4.64 8.05 4.06
C MET A 178 -5.94 7.42 4.57
N HIS A 179 -7.00 8.20 4.72
CA HIS A 179 -8.30 7.72 5.15
C HIS A 179 -8.90 6.74 4.11
N ILE A 180 -9.00 7.15 2.85
CA ILE A 180 -9.61 6.34 1.77
C ILE A 180 -8.87 5.02 1.58
N LEU A 181 -7.53 5.05 1.51
CA LEU A 181 -6.70 3.85 1.37
C LEU A 181 -6.72 2.98 2.64
N GLY A 182 -6.99 3.58 3.80
CA GLY A 182 -7.20 2.86 5.05
C GLY A 182 -8.50 2.06 5.04
N THR A 183 -9.58 2.67 4.55
CA THR A 183 -10.90 2.03 4.43
C THR A 183 -10.90 0.88 3.42
N SER A 184 -10.11 0.94 2.33
CA SER A 184 -10.08 -0.14 1.33
C SER A 184 -9.49 -1.46 1.84
N LYS A 185 -8.73 -1.46 2.94
CA LYS A 185 -8.26 -2.70 3.61
C LYS A 185 -9.40 -3.61 4.08
N ILE A 186 -10.64 -3.11 4.09
CA ILE A 186 -11.85 -3.83 4.49
C ILE A 186 -12.32 -4.80 3.38
N LEU A 187 -11.96 -4.57 2.10
CA LEU A 187 -12.50 -5.35 0.98
C LEU A 187 -11.77 -6.69 0.72
N ASP A 188 -10.59 -6.89 1.31
CA ASP A 188 -9.76 -8.10 1.12
C ASP A 188 -9.90 -9.11 2.27
N ARG A 189 -11.04 -9.17 2.98
CA ARG A 189 -11.31 -10.14 4.06
C ARG A 189 -12.56 -10.98 3.87
#